data_AF-A0A1L3GX69-F1
#
_entry.id   AF-A0A1L3GX69-F1
#
_cell.length_a   1.000
_cell.length_b   1.000
_cell.length_c   1.000
_cell.angle_alpha   90.00
_cell.angle_beta   90.00
_cell.angle_gamma   90.00
#
_symmetry.space_group_name_H-M   'P 1'
#
loop_
_entity.id
_entity.type
_entity.pdbx_description
1 polymer ?
#
loop_
_entity_poly.entity_id
_entity_poly.type
_entity_poly.pdbx_seq_one_letter_code
_entity_poly.pdbx_strand_id
1 'polypeptide(L)'
;KGKLGLVKIILKNQYNNIKELKKTKHIIHNTKNTYKYDIKLKESDILMFYMNEETIAESGNCEEILNIKINSLSNNKVVLKMPSIFLNNINCMLSSQDENNEKYYINLKADKTKHIDGCDFTKPKGEGIYKNGFIINDIPNEDERVCTVYLWNKKNETIAGIKCPYKLIPPYCFKHVLYEKEIDSQKTYKTFLLSDVLDTPNIEYYGNNKEGMYMLALPTKPEKSNTVRCICEQGGKKAVMELHIASTSTKYISMFLTIFLTVIFS
;
A
#
# COMPACT_ATOMS: atom_id res chain seq x y z
N LYS A 1 -12.62 -14.17 12.96
CA LYS A 1 -11.81 -13.88 11.76
C LYS A 1 -12.43 -12.68 11.02
N GLY A 2 -11.66 -11.63 10.71
CA GLY A 2 -12.13 -10.47 9.91
C GLY A 2 -11.78 -10.70 8.44
N LYS A 3 -12.72 -10.46 7.51
CA LYS A 3 -12.46 -10.60 6.06
C LYS A 3 -11.73 -9.35 5.55
N LEU A 4 -10.65 -9.57 4.81
CA LEU A 4 -9.95 -8.57 4.01
C LEU A 4 -10.92 -7.93 2.99
N GLY A 5 -10.98 -6.60 2.95
CA GLY A 5 -11.73 -5.87 1.91
C GLY A 5 -11.04 -5.99 0.55
N LEU A 6 -11.84 -6.10 -0.51
CA LEU A 6 -11.38 -6.19 -1.91
C LEU A 6 -10.53 -4.98 -2.31
N VAL A 7 -9.26 -5.21 -2.65
CA VAL A 7 -8.36 -4.19 -3.22
C VAL A 7 -8.52 -4.19 -4.74
N LYS A 8 -9.08 -3.11 -5.32
CA LYS A 8 -9.15 -2.93 -6.78
C LYS A 8 -7.82 -2.39 -7.29
N ILE A 9 -7.00 -3.26 -7.87
CA ILE A 9 -5.72 -2.88 -8.49
C ILE A 9 -5.95 -2.50 -9.96
N ILE A 10 -5.53 -1.30 -10.35
CA ILE A 10 -5.52 -0.81 -11.74
C ILE A 10 -4.07 -0.86 -12.23
N LEU A 11 -3.78 -1.67 -13.26
CA LEU A 11 -2.46 -1.72 -13.87
C LEU A 11 -2.34 -0.59 -14.91
N LYS A 12 -1.44 0.37 -14.68
CA LYS A 12 -0.90 1.26 -15.73
C LYS A 12 0.55 0.83 -16.03
N ASN A 13 0.95 0.92 -17.30
CA ASN A 13 2.19 0.40 -17.92
C ASN A 13 3.53 0.99 -17.41
N GLN A 14 3.67 1.38 -16.14
CA GLN A 14 4.88 2.04 -15.62
C GLN A 14 5.47 1.32 -14.41
N TYR A 15 6.04 0.14 -14.61
CA TYR A 15 6.78 -0.56 -13.55
C TYR A 15 8.16 -1.05 -14.02
N ASN A 16 9.21 -0.60 -13.32
CA ASN A 16 10.61 -0.92 -13.61
C ASN A 16 11.13 -2.19 -12.90
N ASN A 17 10.30 -2.88 -12.10
CA ASN A 17 10.71 -3.99 -11.21
C ASN A 17 9.97 -5.30 -11.54
N ILE A 18 10.03 -5.77 -12.79
CA ILE A 18 9.46 -7.06 -13.16
C ILE A 18 10.47 -8.17 -12.86
N LYS A 19 10.13 -9.08 -11.94
CA LYS A 19 10.86 -10.34 -11.78
C LYS A 19 10.25 -11.37 -12.74
N GLU A 20 10.89 -11.56 -13.89
CA GLU A 20 10.55 -12.62 -14.83
C GLU A 20 11.23 -13.93 -14.42
N LEU A 21 10.45 -14.97 -14.15
CA LEU A 21 10.99 -16.32 -13.99
C LEU A 21 11.28 -16.94 -15.36
N LYS A 22 12.37 -16.52 -16.02
CA LYS A 22 12.77 -17.03 -17.35
C LYS A 22 12.82 -18.56 -17.44
N LYS A 23 13.12 -19.26 -16.35
CA LYS A 23 13.13 -20.73 -16.29
C LYS A 23 11.75 -21.37 -16.53
N THR A 24 10.65 -20.70 -16.21
CA THR A 24 9.29 -21.20 -16.53
C THR A 24 8.99 -21.22 -18.02
N LYS A 25 9.70 -20.40 -18.83
CA LYS A 25 9.63 -20.44 -20.29
C LYS A 25 10.26 -21.70 -20.90
N HIS A 26 11.24 -22.30 -20.20
CA HIS A 26 11.94 -23.51 -20.65
C HIS A 26 11.27 -24.82 -20.20
N ILE A 27 10.37 -24.76 -19.20
CA ILE A 27 9.60 -25.92 -18.74
C ILE A 27 8.62 -26.39 -19.83
N ILE A 28 8.10 -25.46 -20.66
CA ILE A 28 7.26 -25.77 -21.83
C ILE A 28 7.99 -26.66 -22.87
N HIS A 29 9.32 -26.78 -22.79
CA HIS A 29 10.13 -27.45 -23.81
C HIS A 29 11.13 -28.49 -23.28
N ASN A 30 11.09 -28.89 -22.00
CA ASN A 30 12.06 -29.87 -21.51
C ASN A 30 11.45 -30.86 -20.49
N THR A 31 11.39 -32.12 -20.91
CA THR A 31 11.02 -33.30 -20.13
C THR A 31 12.12 -33.66 -19.13
N LYS A 32 11.91 -33.39 -17.83
CA LYS A 32 12.45 -34.16 -16.68
C LYS A 32 12.34 -33.38 -15.36
N ASN A 33 11.81 -34.10 -14.36
CA ASN A 33 11.82 -33.88 -12.90
C ASN A 33 10.96 -32.73 -12.34
N THR A 34 10.16 -33.03 -11.32
CA THR A 34 9.41 -32.07 -10.48
C THR A 34 10.26 -30.89 -10.03
N TYR A 35 9.96 -29.68 -10.53
CA TYR A 35 10.65 -28.45 -10.16
C TYR A 35 9.98 -27.77 -8.97
N LYS A 36 10.77 -27.36 -7.96
CA LYS A 36 10.31 -26.58 -6.81
C LYS A 36 11.03 -25.23 -6.77
N TYR A 37 10.29 -24.14 -6.90
CA TYR A 37 10.82 -22.77 -6.89
C TYR A 37 10.44 -22.03 -5.62
N ASP A 38 11.41 -21.70 -4.79
CA ASP A 38 11.20 -20.88 -3.60
C ASP A 38 11.45 -19.40 -3.94
N ILE A 39 10.41 -18.58 -3.89
CA ILE A 39 10.45 -17.15 -4.24
C ILE A 39 10.14 -16.32 -2.99
N LYS A 40 11.12 -15.50 -2.60
CA LYS A 40 10.91 -14.47 -1.58
C LYS A 40 10.35 -13.20 -2.24
N LEU A 41 9.08 -12.92 -1.95
CA LEU A 41 8.34 -11.76 -2.42
C LEU A 41 8.66 -10.54 -1.55
N LYS A 42 8.65 -9.36 -2.17
CA LYS A 42 8.69 -8.06 -1.49
C LYS A 42 7.40 -7.28 -1.78
N GLU A 43 7.12 -6.30 -0.94
CA GLU A 43 6.00 -5.38 -1.11
C GLU A 43 6.11 -4.70 -2.48
N SER A 44 4.98 -4.58 -3.18
CA SER A 44 4.88 -4.00 -4.53
C SER A 44 5.70 -4.70 -5.63
N ASP A 45 6.28 -5.88 -5.38
CA ASP A 45 6.93 -6.68 -6.43
C ASP A 45 5.91 -7.10 -7.50
N ILE A 46 6.34 -7.14 -8.76
CA ILE A 46 5.57 -7.77 -9.84
C ILE A 46 6.28 -9.07 -10.21
N LEU A 47 5.60 -10.19 -9.97
CA LEU A 47 6.05 -11.51 -10.36
C LEU A 47 5.39 -11.90 -11.68
N MET A 48 6.21 -12.39 -12.60
CA MET A 48 5.75 -12.84 -13.90
C MET A 48 6.30 -14.24 -14.19
N PHE A 49 5.41 -15.17 -14.52
CA PHE A 49 5.76 -16.56 -14.81
C PHE A 49 4.82 -17.16 -15.84
N TYR A 50 5.23 -18.26 -16.46
CA TYR A 50 4.45 -18.96 -17.46
C TYR A 50 3.75 -20.18 -16.85
N MET A 51 2.48 -20.41 -17.24
CA MET A 51 1.70 -21.60 -16.87
C MET A 51 0.77 -22.07 -18.00
N ASN A 52 0.92 -23.34 -18.41
CA ASN A 52 -0.07 -24.06 -19.20
C ASN A 52 -1.20 -24.49 -18.23
N GLU A 53 -2.43 -24.59 -18.71
CA GLU A 53 -3.67 -24.36 -17.94
C GLU A 53 -3.85 -25.14 -16.61
N GLU A 54 -4.69 -24.55 -15.74
CA GLU A 54 -5.02 -24.91 -14.34
C GLU A 54 -3.90 -24.77 -13.29
N THR A 55 -3.74 -23.54 -12.78
CA THR A 55 -3.01 -23.28 -11.54
C THR A 55 -3.87 -23.64 -10.34
N ILE A 56 -3.41 -24.59 -9.53
CA ILE A 56 -4.11 -24.98 -8.30
C ILE A 56 -3.30 -24.46 -7.11
N ALA A 57 -4.00 -23.78 -6.19
CA ALA A 57 -3.42 -23.49 -4.88
C ALA A 57 -3.45 -24.79 -4.06
N GLU A 58 -2.27 -25.38 -3.84
CA GLU A 58 -2.15 -26.68 -3.17
C GLU A 58 -2.23 -26.52 -1.65
N SER A 59 -1.59 -25.49 -1.09
CA SER A 59 -1.51 -25.30 0.36
C SER A 59 -1.02 -23.92 0.76
N GLY A 60 -1.23 -23.59 2.04
CA GLY A 60 -0.79 -22.34 2.65
C GLY A 60 -1.83 -21.23 2.61
N ASN A 61 -1.44 -20.01 3.02
CA ASN A 61 -2.34 -18.85 3.05
C ASN A 61 -2.40 -18.13 1.69
N CYS A 62 -2.58 -18.91 0.62
CA CYS A 62 -2.66 -18.39 -0.74
C CYS A 62 -3.79 -17.37 -0.94
N GLU A 63 -4.86 -17.40 -0.14
CA GLU A 63 -5.95 -16.41 -0.17
C GLU A 63 -5.45 -14.96 -0.02
N GLU A 64 -4.33 -14.74 0.69
CA GLU A 64 -3.73 -13.41 0.82
C GLU A 64 -3.10 -12.90 -0.50
N ILE A 65 -2.71 -13.82 -1.39
CA ILE A 65 -2.18 -13.52 -2.73
C ILE A 65 -3.28 -13.63 -3.79
N LEU A 66 -4.17 -14.62 -3.73
CA LEU A 66 -5.16 -14.89 -4.79
C LEU A 66 -6.22 -13.80 -4.93
N ASN A 67 -6.46 -13.00 -3.88
CA ASN A 67 -7.31 -11.81 -3.95
C ASN A 67 -6.67 -10.65 -4.75
N ILE A 68 -5.40 -10.78 -5.12
CA ILE A 68 -4.71 -9.90 -6.06
C ILE A 68 -5.03 -10.41 -7.46
N LYS A 69 -5.68 -9.57 -8.27
CA LYS A 69 -6.09 -9.91 -9.63
C LYS A 69 -4.97 -10.59 -10.42
N ILE A 70 -5.14 -11.88 -10.66
CA ILE A 70 -4.36 -12.66 -11.62
C ILE A 70 -4.85 -12.26 -13.01
N ASN A 71 -4.09 -11.41 -13.69
CA ASN A 71 -4.34 -11.21 -15.11
C ASN A 71 -3.59 -12.32 -15.85
N SER A 72 -4.33 -13.35 -16.27
CA SER A 72 -3.84 -14.24 -17.32
C SER A 72 -3.77 -13.40 -18.60
N LEU A 73 -2.55 -13.04 -19.00
CA LEU A 73 -2.31 -12.43 -20.30
C LEU A 73 -2.24 -13.58 -21.30
N SER A 74 -2.84 -13.37 -22.48
CA SER A 74 -2.74 -14.28 -23.63
C SER A 74 -1.30 -14.81 -23.78
N ASN A 75 -1.15 -16.12 -24.04
CA ASN A 75 0.09 -16.90 -24.08
C ASN A 75 0.60 -17.42 -22.72
N ASN A 76 -0.28 -18.03 -21.92
CA ASN A 76 0.12 -18.80 -20.73
C ASN A 76 0.95 -17.97 -19.75
N LYS A 77 0.70 -16.67 -19.65
CA LYS A 77 1.52 -15.73 -18.88
C LYS A 77 0.72 -15.19 -17.70
N VAL A 78 1.19 -15.54 -16.51
CA VAL A 78 0.62 -15.10 -15.25
C VAL A 78 1.42 -13.91 -14.72
N VAL A 79 0.73 -12.83 -14.40
CA VAL A 79 1.32 -11.66 -13.73
C VAL A 79 0.63 -11.47 -12.38
N LEU A 80 1.42 -11.50 -11.31
CA LEU A 80 0.98 -11.21 -9.94
C LEU A 80 1.63 -9.91 -9.46
N LYS A 81 0.82 -8.90 -9.11
CA LYS A 81 1.32 -7.68 -8.46
C LYS A 81 1.14 -7.80 -6.95
N MET A 82 2.23 -7.94 -6.21
CA MET A 82 2.18 -8.00 -4.75
C MET A 82 1.60 -6.69 -4.16
N PRO A 83 0.87 -6.78 -3.03
CA PRO A 83 0.36 -5.61 -2.35
C PRO A 83 1.52 -4.80 -1.79
N SER A 84 1.31 -3.51 -1.56
CA SER A 84 2.29 -2.69 -0.86
C SER A 84 2.39 -3.01 0.65
N ILE A 85 1.46 -3.77 1.21
CA ILE A 85 1.47 -4.18 2.64
C ILE A 85 1.13 -5.65 2.77
N PHE A 86 1.94 -6.40 3.50
CA PHE A 86 1.66 -7.77 3.94
C PHE A 86 1.17 -7.77 5.38
N LEU A 87 -0.12 -8.08 5.61
CA LEU A 87 -0.69 -8.10 6.96
C LEU A 87 -0.22 -9.29 7.80
N ASN A 88 0.14 -10.40 7.15
CA ASN A 88 0.68 -11.60 7.74
C ASN A 88 1.89 -12.10 6.95
N ASN A 89 2.58 -13.10 7.50
CA ASN A 89 3.57 -13.85 6.74
C ASN A 89 2.85 -14.65 5.67
N ILE A 90 3.34 -14.63 4.44
CA ILE A 90 2.81 -15.44 3.37
C ILE A 90 3.70 -16.67 3.17
N ASN A 91 3.05 -17.82 3.06
CA ASN A 91 3.63 -19.07 2.60
C ASN A 91 2.57 -19.76 1.74
N CYS A 92 2.67 -19.60 0.43
CA CYS A 92 1.70 -20.11 -0.54
C CYS A 92 2.40 -21.02 -1.54
N MET A 93 1.89 -22.23 -1.73
CA MET A 93 2.38 -23.16 -2.74
C MET A 93 1.36 -23.26 -3.88
N LEU A 94 1.79 -22.84 -5.07
CA LEU A 94 1.06 -23.03 -6.31
C LEU A 94 1.61 -24.25 -7.01
N SER A 95 0.74 -25.09 -7.56
CA SER A 95 1.12 -26.10 -8.53
C SER A 95 0.51 -25.77 -9.89
N SER A 96 1.15 -26.28 -10.92
CA SER A 96 0.54 -26.44 -12.23
C SER A 96 1.18 -27.65 -12.89
N GLN A 97 0.47 -28.14 -13.90
CA GLN A 97 0.79 -29.34 -14.63
C GLN A 97 0.98 -28.97 -16.09
N ASP A 98 2.03 -29.47 -16.71
CA ASP A 98 2.25 -29.29 -18.14
C ASP A 98 1.50 -30.35 -18.98
N GLU A 99 1.60 -30.23 -20.31
CA GLU A 99 0.97 -31.14 -21.28
C GLU A 99 1.49 -32.59 -21.18
N ASN A 100 2.63 -32.80 -20.52
CA ASN A 100 3.23 -34.12 -20.29
C ASN A 100 2.87 -34.70 -18.91
N ASN A 101 1.93 -34.10 -18.19
CA ASN A 101 1.59 -34.41 -16.80
C ASN A 101 2.73 -34.20 -15.78
N GLU A 102 3.78 -33.45 -16.12
CA GLU A 102 4.82 -33.06 -15.17
C GLU A 102 4.30 -31.92 -14.27
N LYS A 103 4.32 -32.15 -12.95
CA LYS A 103 3.93 -31.16 -11.96
C LYS A 103 5.11 -30.28 -11.57
N TYR A 104 4.89 -28.98 -11.51
CA TYR A 104 5.85 -28.02 -10.97
C TYR A 104 5.21 -27.19 -9.86
N TYR A 105 6.04 -26.81 -8.88
CA TYR A 105 5.63 -26.12 -7.67
C TYR A 105 6.32 -24.77 -7.54
N ILE A 106 5.55 -23.74 -7.22
CA ILE A 106 6.03 -22.39 -6.92
C ILE A 106 5.64 -22.06 -5.47
N ASN A 107 6.64 -21.95 -4.61
CA ASN A 107 6.49 -21.50 -3.23
C ASN A 107 6.73 -20.01 -3.13
N LEU A 108 5.67 -19.27 -2.87
CA LEU A 108 5.66 -17.85 -2.63
C LEU A 108 5.77 -17.59 -1.12
N LYS A 109 6.84 -16.93 -0.69
CA LYS A 109 7.09 -16.56 0.70
C LYS A 109 7.22 -15.06 0.87
N ALA A 110 6.52 -14.47 1.83
CA ALA A 110 6.68 -13.06 2.20
C ALA A 110 6.68 -12.92 3.72
N ASP A 111 7.48 -12.00 4.24
CA ASP A 111 7.44 -11.63 5.65
C ASP A 111 6.37 -10.54 5.84
N LYS A 112 5.64 -10.57 6.96
CA LYS A 112 4.72 -9.50 7.37
C LYS A 112 5.43 -8.15 7.35
N THR A 113 4.76 -7.10 6.89
CA THR A 113 5.24 -5.73 6.95
C THR A 113 5.58 -5.37 8.40
N LYS A 114 6.85 -5.03 8.64
CA LYS A 114 7.34 -4.82 10.00
C LYS A 114 6.98 -3.45 10.56
N HIS A 115 7.02 -2.40 9.73
CA HIS A 115 6.91 -1.01 10.19
C HIS A 115 5.96 -0.22 9.28
N ILE A 116 5.05 0.51 9.90
CA ILE A 116 4.10 1.39 9.23
C ILE A 116 4.39 2.83 9.68
N ASP A 117 4.58 3.73 8.73
CA ASP A 117 4.65 5.16 9.02
C ASP A 117 3.26 5.66 9.39
N GLY A 118 2.97 5.75 10.68
CA GLY A 118 1.60 5.95 11.11
C GLY A 118 1.46 6.24 12.58
N CYS A 119 0.22 6.37 13.02
CA CYS A 119 -0.16 6.74 14.37
C CYS A 119 -0.98 5.62 15.03
N ASP A 120 -0.50 5.08 16.14
CA ASP A 120 -1.26 4.20 17.02
C ASP A 120 -1.84 5.00 18.18
N PHE A 121 -3.17 5.15 18.25
CA PHE A 121 -3.83 5.89 19.33
C PHE A 121 -4.16 5.06 20.58
N THR A 122 -3.61 3.84 20.63
CA THR A 122 -3.74 2.90 21.75
C THR A 122 -2.43 2.67 22.48
N LYS A 123 -1.31 3.19 21.96
CA LYS A 123 0.04 2.95 22.47
C LYS A 123 0.93 4.19 22.40
N PRO A 124 1.92 4.32 23.29
CA PRO A 124 2.96 5.34 23.18
C PRO A 124 3.80 5.20 21.90
N LYS A 125 4.48 6.30 21.53
CA LYS A 125 5.42 6.34 20.41
C LYS A 125 6.52 5.29 20.57
N GLY A 126 6.82 4.57 19.49
CA GLY A 126 7.88 3.55 19.46
C GLY A 126 7.42 2.15 19.89
N GLU A 127 6.17 2.00 20.31
CA GLU A 127 5.60 0.70 20.66
C GLU A 127 4.75 0.10 19.54
N GLY A 128 4.96 -1.18 19.25
CA GLY A 128 4.21 -1.90 18.21
C GLY A 128 4.77 -1.70 16.81
N ILE A 129 3.88 -1.74 15.80
CA ILE A 129 4.25 -1.69 14.37
C ILE A 129 4.23 -0.27 13.79
N TYR A 130 3.63 0.69 14.51
CA TYR A 130 3.51 2.08 14.07
C TYR A 130 4.66 2.91 14.63
N LYS A 131 5.28 3.76 13.80
CA LYS A 131 6.42 4.59 14.26
C LYS A 131 6.02 5.68 15.25
N ASN A 132 4.77 6.15 15.20
CA ASN A 132 4.25 7.18 16.09
C ASN A 132 2.99 6.69 16.82
N GLY A 133 2.65 7.35 17.92
CA GLY A 133 1.47 7.01 18.70
C GLY A 133 1.41 7.74 20.03
N PHE A 134 0.23 7.72 20.63
CA PHE A 134 -0.04 8.06 22.03
C PHE A 134 -1.40 7.49 22.42
N ILE A 135 -1.65 7.23 23.70
CA ILE A 135 -2.95 6.73 24.15
C ILE A 135 -3.94 7.88 24.16
N ILE A 136 -5.06 7.77 23.43
CA ILE A 136 -6.08 8.85 23.36
C ILE A 136 -6.67 9.20 24.73
N ASN A 137 -6.77 8.23 25.64
CA ASN A 137 -7.29 8.44 26.99
C ASN A 137 -6.36 9.30 27.85
N ASP A 138 -5.09 9.40 27.50
CA ASP A 138 -4.09 10.20 28.21
C ASP A 138 -4.08 11.66 27.74
N ILE A 139 -4.88 12.00 26.72
CA ILE A 139 -5.07 13.41 26.34
C ILE A 139 -5.78 14.12 27.51
N PRO A 140 -5.22 15.20 28.06
CA PRO A 140 -5.89 15.99 29.10
C PRO A 140 -7.16 16.65 28.53
N ASN A 141 -8.23 16.73 29.33
CA ASN A 141 -9.49 17.43 29.00
C ASN A 141 -10.13 17.01 27.65
N GLU A 142 -11.01 17.85 27.08
CA GLU A 142 -11.60 17.72 25.73
C GLU A 142 -10.66 18.25 24.62
N ASP A 143 -9.34 18.13 24.82
CA ASP A 143 -8.35 18.71 23.94
C ASP A 143 -8.09 17.85 22.69
N GLU A 144 -7.53 18.51 21.68
CA GLU A 144 -7.01 17.88 20.46
C GLU A 144 -5.50 17.63 20.60
N ARG A 145 -5.05 16.42 20.24
CA ARG A 145 -3.63 16.09 20.12
C ARG A 145 -3.31 15.58 18.71
N VAL A 146 -2.25 16.11 18.12
CA VAL A 146 -1.85 15.80 16.73
C VAL A 146 -0.66 14.84 16.70
N CYS A 147 -0.74 13.85 15.82
CA CYS A 147 0.34 12.95 15.42
C CYS A 147 0.62 13.17 13.92
N THR A 148 1.83 13.64 13.61
CA THR A 148 2.21 14.01 12.24
C THR A 148 3.01 12.90 11.57
N VAL A 149 2.67 12.59 10.32
CA VAL A 149 3.30 11.56 9.49
C VAL A 149 3.61 12.14 8.12
N TYR A 150 4.74 11.72 7.54
CA TYR A 150 5.20 12.17 6.24
C TYR A 150 5.34 10.98 5.29
N LEU A 151 4.73 11.07 4.11
CA LEU A 151 4.94 10.14 3.01
C LEU A 151 5.74 10.80 1.90
N TRP A 152 6.57 9.98 1.25
CA TRP A 152 7.46 10.37 0.17
C TRP A 152 8.46 11.49 0.53
N ASN A 153 8.73 11.68 1.82
CA ASN A 153 9.83 12.53 2.28
C ASN A 153 11.16 11.79 2.09
N LYS A 154 11.18 10.47 2.30
CA LYS A 154 12.31 9.57 1.95
C LYS A 154 11.92 8.55 0.89
N LYS A 155 12.93 7.92 0.27
CA LYS A 155 12.79 7.05 -0.92
C LYS A 155 11.83 5.84 -0.76
N ASN A 156 11.47 5.46 0.47
CA ASN A 156 10.69 4.24 0.78
C ASN A 156 9.47 4.48 1.69
N GLU A 157 9.10 5.74 2.00
CA GLU A 157 7.97 6.04 2.88
C GLU A 157 6.68 6.12 2.05
N THR A 158 6.18 4.97 1.62
CA THR A 158 5.03 4.85 0.70
C THR A 158 3.74 4.39 1.39
N ILE A 159 3.84 3.95 2.64
CA ILE A 159 2.75 3.33 3.41
C ILE A 159 2.45 4.20 4.62
N ALA A 160 1.18 4.56 4.80
CA ALA A 160 0.73 5.17 6.06
C ALA A 160 -0.37 4.37 6.74
N GLY A 161 -0.52 4.56 8.06
CA GLY A 161 -1.60 3.92 8.80
C GLY A 161 -2.03 4.64 10.06
N ILE A 162 -3.25 4.37 10.48
CA ILE A 162 -3.88 4.82 11.72
C ILE A 162 -4.46 3.63 12.46
N LYS A 163 -4.21 3.52 13.76
CA LYS A 163 -4.93 2.60 14.66
C LYS A 163 -5.84 3.40 15.57
N CYS A 164 -7.14 3.31 15.31
CA CYS A 164 -8.22 3.92 16.05
C CYS A 164 -9.31 2.87 16.33
N PRO A 165 -9.35 2.28 17.53
CA PRO A 165 -10.42 1.35 17.90
C PRO A 165 -11.74 2.06 18.28
N TYR A 166 -11.76 3.40 18.22
CA TYR A 166 -12.90 4.23 18.58
C TYR A 166 -13.57 4.82 17.33
N LYS A 167 -14.21 5.99 17.45
CA LYS A 167 -14.88 6.63 16.32
C LYS A 167 -13.86 7.27 15.39
N LEU A 168 -13.72 6.73 14.18
CA LEU A 168 -12.88 7.28 13.12
C LEU A 168 -13.66 8.30 12.29
N ILE A 169 -13.07 9.47 12.06
CA ILE A 169 -13.64 10.56 11.26
C ILE A 169 -12.62 10.95 10.18
N PRO A 170 -12.96 10.77 8.89
CA PRO A 170 -14.20 10.17 8.38
C PRO A 170 -14.28 8.64 8.64
N PRO A 171 -15.47 8.01 8.57
CA PRO A 171 -15.69 6.58 8.90
C PRO A 171 -14.89 5.55 8.07
N TYR A 172 -14.20 6.01 7.03
CA TYR A 172 -13.33 5.20 6.16
C TYR A 172 -12.06 5.96 5.78
N CYS A 173 -11.43 6.62 6.74
CA CYS A 173 -10.07 7.09 6.54
C CYS A 173 -9.17 5.87 6.19
N PHE A 174 -8.38 5.87 5.12
CA PHE A 174 -7.97 7.03 4.30
C PHE A 174 -8.70 7.21 2.97
N LYS A 175 -9.68 6.38 2.61
CA LYS A 175 -10.44 6.58 1.36
C LYS A 175 -11.11 7.94 1.33
N HIS A 176 -11.67 8.33 2.47
CA HIS A 176 -12.13 9.68 2.74
C HIS A 176 -11.23 10.32 3.79
N VAL A 177 -10.85 11.58 3.56
CA VAL A 177 -9.98 12.33 4.46
C VAL A 177 -10.54 13.73 4.70
N LEU A 178 -10.15 14.34 5.82
CA LEU A 178 -10.37 15.76 6.05
C LEU A 178 -9.28 16.54 5.33
N TYR A 179 -9.69 17.45 4.44
CA TYR A 179 -8.79 18.32 3.70
C TYR A 179 -9.17 19.79 3.95
N GLU A 180 -8.15 20.62 4.19
CA GLU A 180 -8.33 22.04 4.47
C GLU A 180 -8.70 22.78 3.18
N LYS A 181 -9.81 23.53 3.22
CA LYS A 181 -10.22 24.45 2.16
C LYS A 181 -10.48 25.82 2.77
N GLU A 182 -10.17 26.86 2.00
CA GLU A 182 -10.57 28.22 2.32
C GLU A 182 -11.98 28.45 1.77
N ILE A 183 -12.92 28.78 2.65
CA ILE A 183 -14.32 29.10 2.33
C ILE A 183 -14.61 30.39 3.08
N ASP A 184 -15.04 31.44 2.37
CA ASP A 184 -15.33 32.76 2.95
C ASP A 184 -14.17 33.29 3.82
N SER A 185 -12.93 33.14 3.33
CA SER A 185 -11.68 33.48 4.03
C SER A 185 -11.44 32.74 5.36
N GLN A 186 -12.18 31.66 5.63
CA GLN A 186 -11.98 30.78 6.78
C GLN A 186 -11.47 29.41 6.33
N LYS A 187 -10.39 28.96 6.98
CA LYS A 187 -9.85 27.60 6.80
C LYS A 187 -10.77 26.60 7.48
N THR A 188 -11.40 25.75 6.67
CA THR A 188 -12.33 24.73 7.15
C THR A 188 -11.92 23.36 6.63
N TYR A 189 -11.91 22.36 7.51
CA TYR A 189 -11.71 20.97 7.11
C TYR A 189 -13.03 20.37 6.60
N LYS A 190 -13.02 19.86 5.38
CA LYS A 190 -14.16 19.13 4.79
C LYS A 190 -13.72 17.74 4.35
N THR A 191 -14.68 16.84 4.22
CA THR A 191 -14.40 15.46 3.80
C THR A 191 -14.27 15.40 2.27
N PHE A 192 -13.19 14.80 1.78
CA PHE A 192 -12.94 14.57 0.35
C PHE A 192 -12.45 13.14 0.11
N LEU A 193 -12.56 12.66 -1.13
CA LEU A 193 -11.85 11.48 -1.57
C LEU A 193 -10.35 11.78 -1.66
N LEU A 194 -9.51 10.91 -1.10
CA LEU A 194 -8.06 11.11 -1.13
C LEU A 194 -7.50 11.10 -2.57
N SER A 195 -8.10 10.31 -3.46
CA SER A 195 -7.74 10.28 -4.89
C SER A 195 -7.85 11.65 -5.54
N ASP A 196 -8.87 12.42 -5.18
CA ASP A 196 -9.18 13.71 -5.79
C ASP A 196 -8.25 14.79 -5.22
N VAL A 197 -7.95 14.70 -3.93
CA VAL A 197 -6.97 15.58 -3.27
C VAL A 197 -5.58 15.40 -3.87
N LEU A 198 -5.15 14.15 -4.09
CA LEU A 198 -3.81 13.83 -4.59
C LEU A 198 -3.68 13.81 -6.11
N ASP A 199 -4.80 13.90 -6.83
CA ASP A 199 -4.88 13.75 -8.28
C ASP A 199 -4.24 12.44 -8.78
N THR A 200 -4.56 11.33 -8.09
CA THR A 200 -4.08 10.01 -8.51
C THR A 200 -5.08 8.90 -8.19
N PRO A 201 -5.37 8.01 -9.15
CA PRO A 201 -6.18 6.83 -8.90
C PRO A 201 -5.37 5.68 -8.29
N ASN A 202 -4.03 5.78 -8.24
CA ASN A 202 -3.15 4.69 -7.82
C ASN A 202 -2.90 4.75 -6.30
N ILE A 203 -3.94 4.40 -5.53
CA ILE A 203 -3.89 4.33 -4.07
C ILE A 203 -4.45 2.97 -3.64
N GLU A 204 -3.70 2.28 -2.79
CA GLU A 204 -4.13 1.01 -2.20
C GLU A 204 -4.62 1.27 -0.78
N TYR A 205 -5.80 0.75 -0.44
CA TYR A 205 -6.42 0.93 0.87
C TYR A 205 -6.55 -0.42 1.57
N TYR A 206 -6.17 -0.47 2.84
CA TYR A 206 -6.23 -1.67 3.66
C TYR A 206 -6.93 -1.34 4.97
N GLY A 207 -7.74 -2.26 5.50
CA GLY A 207 -8.50 -2.02 6.72
C GLY A 207 -8.83 -3.30 7.46
N ASN A 208 -8.79 -3.21 8.79
CA ASN A 208 -9.33 -4.19 9.73
C ASN A 208 -10.19 -3.44 10.75
N ASN A 209 -11.48 -3.30 10.44
CA ASN A 209 -12.44 -2.58 11.27
C ASN A 209 -12.54 -3.15 12.69
N LYS A 210 -12.32 -4.47 12.87
CA LYS A 210 -12.37 -5.12 14.20
C LYS A 210 -11.22 -4.67 15.09
N GLU A 211 -10.07 -4.39 14.50
CA GLU A 211 -8.86 -3.96 15.22
C GLU A 211 -8.66 -2.43 15.17
N GLY A 212 -9.59 -1.71 14.54
CA GLY A 212 -9.50 -0.27 14.33
C GLY A 212 -8.29 0.13 13.46
N MET A 213 -7.78 -0.76 12.62
CA MET A 213 -6.56 -0.49 11.83
C MET A 213 -6.92 -0.13 10.40
N TYR A 214 -6.42 1.01 9.94
CA TYR A 214 -6.63 1.49 8.58
C TYR A 214 -5.30 1.96 8.01
N MET A 215 -5.03 1.61 6.77
CA MET A 215 -3.77 1.90 6.10
C MET A 215 -4.02 2.31 4.66
N LEU A 216 -3.08 3.08 4.14
CA LEU A 216 -2.97 3.38 2.72
C LEU A 216 -1.56 3.08 2.26
N ALA A 217 -1.43 2.73 0.99
CA ALA A 217 -0.15 2.77 0.30
C ALA A 217 -0.28 3.57 -0.99
N LEU A 218 0.77 4.31 -1.32
CA LEU A 218 0.94 5.04 -2.57
C LEU A 218 2.03 4.31 -3.36
N PRO A 219 1.69 3.40 -4.29
CA PRO A 219 2.69 2.68 -5.08
C PRO A 219 3.51 3.61 -5.97
N THR A 220 2.95 4.77 -6.33
CA THR A 220 3.62 5.84 -7.08
C THR A 220 3.48 7.15 -6.34
N LYS A 221 4.49 8.01 -6.47
CA LYS A 221 4.44 9.36 -5.92
C LYS A 221 3.31 10.17 -6.58
N PRO A 222 2.44 10.86 -5.82
CA PRO A 222 1.32 11.60 -6.38
C PRO A 222 1.76 12.88 -7.12
N GLU A 223 0.85 13.44 -7.91
CA GLU A 223 1.09 14.67 -8.68
C GLU A 223 1.07 15.93 -7.81
N LYS A 224 0.21 15.95 -6.77
CA LYS A 224 0.05 17.10 -5.87
C LYS A 224 0.51 16.79 -4.44
N SER A 225 1.25 17.73 -3.87
CA SER A 225 1.61 17.68 -2.45
C SER A 225 0.44 18.19 -1.63
N ASN A 226 -0.03 17.42 -0.66
CA ASN A 226 -1.13 17.84 0.20
C ASN A 226 -0.98 17.30 1.63
N THR A 227 -1.61 18.01 2.56
CA THR A 227 -1.77 17.58 3.94
C THR A 227 -3.22 17.22 4.17
N VAL A 228 -3.46 16.04 4.72
CA VAL A 228 -4.80 15.53 5.00
C VAL A 228 -4.88 15.06 6.45
N ARG A 229 -6.08 15.06 7.02
CA ARG A 229 -6.31 14.68 8.42
C ARG A 229 -7.30 13.53 8.54
N CYS A 230 -7.08 12.73 9.57
CA CYS A 230 -8.05 11.78 10.08
C CYS A 230 -8.10 11.89 11.60
N ILE A 231 -9.28 11.80 12.18
CA ILE A 231 -9.50 11.99 13.61
C ILE A 231 -9.99 10.69 14.21
N CYS A 232 -9.41 10.31 15.34
CA CYS A 232 -9.94 9.30 16.24
C CYS A 232 -10.56 10.00 17.44
N GLU A 233 -11.82 9.71 17.73
CA GLU A 233 -12.59 10.36 18.79
C GLU A 233 -13.05 9.35 19.83
N GLN A 234 -12.84 9.67 21.11
CA GLN A 234 -13.34 8.91 22.24
C GLN A 234 -13.71 9.86 23.39
N GLY A 235 -14.97 9.87 23.80
CA GLY A 235 -15.42 10.61 24.99
C GLY A 235 -15.06 12.10 24.96
N GLY A 236 -15.22 12.77 23.80
CA GLY A 236 -14.88 14.18 23.60
C GLY A 236 -13.42 14.44 23.21
N LYS A 237 -12.51 13.52 23.52
CA LYS A 237 -11.07 13.64 23.19
C LYS A 237 -10.82 13.35 21.72
N LYS A 238 -9.91 14.12 21.09
CA LYS A 238 -9.58 13.99 19.67
C LYS A 238 -8.10 13.73 19.46
N ALA A 239 -7.79 12.56 18.92
CA ALA A 239 -6.47 12.23 18.41
C ALA A 239 -6.44 12.40 16.89
N VAL A 240 -5.68 13.37 16.40
CA VAL A 240 -5.62 13.71 14.97
C VAL A 240 -4.35 13.13 14.36
N MET A 241 -4.51 12.33 13.32
CA MET A 241 -3.40 12.00 12.43
C MET A 241 -3.36 13.03 11.31
N GLU A 242 -2.26 13.77 11.23
CA GLU A 242 -1.97 14.69 10.14
C GLU A 242 -0.95 14.04 9.20
N LEU A 243 -1.37 13.80 7.97
CA LEU A 243 -0.59 13.10 6.96
C LEU A 243 -0.16 14.05 5.86
N HIS A 244 1.14 14.33 5.80
CA HIS A 244 1.79 15.12 4.76
C HIS A 244 2.24 14.20 3.63
N ILE A 245 1.80 14.47 2.42
CA ILE A 245 2.08 13.63 1.26
C ILE A 245 2.81 14.48 0.22
N ALA A 246 4.08 14.16 -0.06
CA ALA A 246 4.89 14.91 -1.01
C ALA A 246 4.71 14.44 -2.46
N SER A 247 4.70 15.38 -3.41
CA SER A 247 4.62 15.12 -4.87
C SER A 247 5.96 15.16 -5.60
N THR A 248 5.96 14.73 -6.87
CA THR A 248 7.09 14.85 -7.80
C THR A 248 7.40 16.30 -8.21
N SER A 249 6.44 17.22 -8.10
CA SER A 249 6.50 18.55 -8.73
C SER A 249 7.52 19.53 -8.13
N THR A 250 7.96 19.32 -6.88
CA THR A 250 8.92 20.22 -6.21
C THR A 250 10.28 20.27 -6.90
N LYS A 251 10.63 19.26 -7.71
CA LYS A 251 11.88 19.28 -8.50
C LYS A 251 11.82 20.20 -9.71
N TYR A 252 10.65 20.43 -10.30
CA TYR A 252 10.53 21.26 -11.50
C TYR A 252 10.62 22.75 -11.17
N ILE A 253 10.07 23.18 -10.02
CA ILE A 253 10.15 24.58 -9.57
C ILE A 253 11.62 25.02 -9.42
N SER A 254 12.45 24.18 -8.82
CA SER A 254 13.89 24.46 -8.69
C SER A 254 14.59 24.58 -10.04
N MET A 255 14.24 23.73 -11.01
CA MET A 255 14.85 23.74 -12.34
C MET A 255 14.46 24.98 -13.15
N PHE A 256 13.19 25.39 -13.10
CA PHE A 256 12.73 26.64 -13.72
C PHE A 256 13.37 27.88 -13.10
N LEU A 257 13.54 27.91 -11.76
CA LEU A 257 14.23 29.00 -11.08
C LEU A 257 15.70 29.13 -11.49
N THR A 258 16.42 28.01 -11.60
CA THR A 258 17.81 28.05 -12.10
C THR A 258 17.90 28.52 -13.54
N ILE A 259 16.98 28.11 -14.42
CA ILE A 259 16.95 28.55 -15.83
C ILE A 259 16.65 30.05 -15.91
N PHE A 260 15.66 30.54 -15.15
CA PHE A 260 15.32 31.96 -15.11
C PHE A 260 16.49 32.82 -14.60
N LEU A 261 17.18 32.36 -13.55
CA LEU A 261 18.37 33.05 -13.02
C LEU A 261 19.50 33.05 -14.05
N THR A 262 19.77 31.95 -14.75
CA THR A 262 20.80 31.95 -15.81
C THR A 262 20.45 32.88 -16.96
N VAL A 263 19.17 33.03 -17.34
CA VAL A 263 18.76 33.92 -18.44
C VAL A 263 18.76 35.40 -18.06
N ILE A 264 18.49 35.74 -16.80
CA ILE A 264 18.52 37.14 -16.32
C ILE A 264 19.96 37.63 -16.09
N PHE A 265 20.87 36.74 -15.69
CA PHE A 265 22.27 37.05 -15.39
C PHE A 265 23.26 36.71 -16.53
N SER A 266 22.75 36.41 -17.73
CA SER A 266 23.54 36.31 -18.99
C SER A 266 23.24 37.52 -19.88
#